data_AF-A0A376KSY4-F1
#
_entry.id   AF-A0A376KSY4-F1
#
_cell.length_a   1.000
_cell.length_b   1.000
_cell.length_c   1.000
_cell.angle_alpha   90.00
_cell.angle_beta   90.00
_cell.angle_gamma   90.00
#
_symmetry.space_group_name_H-M   'P 1'
#
loop_
_entity.id
_entity.type
_entity.pdbx_description
1 polymer ?
#
loop_
_entity_poly.entity_id
_entity_poly.type
_entity_poly.pdbx_seq_one_letter_code
_entity_poly.pdbx_strand_id
1 'polypeptide(L)' 'MNIAGASFANIEGVKAMTDVTGFGLLGHLSEMCQGAGVQARVDYDAIPKLPGVEEYIKLGAVPGGTERNFASYVI' A
#
# COMPACT_ATOMS: atom_id res chain seq x y z
N MET A 1 0.93 14.31 -14.07
CA MET A 1 0.56 13.37 -12.98
C MET A 1 1.83 12.66 -12.54
N ASN A 2 2.58 13.28 -11.61
CA ASN A 2 3.61 12.76 -10.68
C ASN A 2 4.34 13.93 -9.98
N ILE A 3 3.65 15.08 -9.83
CA ILE A 3 4.27 16.34 -9.40
C ILE A 3 4.69 16.23 -7.94
N ALA A 4 3.84 15.62 -7.10
CA ALA A 4 4.14 15.39 -5.70
C ALA A 4 5.38 14.50 -5.52
N GLY A 5 5.48 13.37 -6.24
CA GLY A 5 6.66 12.52 -6.21
C GLY A 5 7.94 13.26 -6.61
N ALA A 6 7.89 14.04 -7.70
CA ALA A 6 9.01 14.87 -8.12
C ALA A 6 9.42 15.92 -7.06
N SER A 7 8.47 16.52 -6.36
CA SER A 7 8.75 17.44 -5.26
C SER A 7 9.34 16.74 -4.04
N PHE A 8 8.79 15.61 -3.63
CA PHE A 8 9.25 14.86 -2.45
C PHE A 8 10.66 14.29 -2.61
N ALA A 9 11.07 13.97 -3.84
CA ALA A 9 12.43 13.51 -4.13
C ALA A 9 13.54 14.50 -3.73
N ASN A 10 13.21 15.79 -3.59
CA ASN A 10 14.17 16.83 -3.17
C ASN A 10 14.28 16.99 -1.64
N ILE A 11 13.51 16.23 -0.86
CA ILE A 11 13.49 16.34 0.61
C ILE A 11 14.47 15.30 1.18
N GLU A 12 15.57 15.76 1.79
CA GLU A 12 16.64 14.90 2.34
C GLU A 12 16.14 13.87 3.39
N GLY A 13 15.06 14.20 4.10
CA GLY A 13 14.43 13.33 5.08
C GLY A 13 13.67 12.13 4.49
N VAL A 14 13.31 12.17 3.19
CA VAL A 14 12.60 11.07 2.53
C VAL A 14 13.62 9.97 2.19
N LYS A 15 13.48 8.80 2.83
CA LYS A 15 14.42 7.68 2.65
C LYS A 15 13.97 6.63 1.63
N ALA A 16 12.68 6.56 1.35
CA ALA A 16 12.09 5.67 0.37
C ALA A 16 10.78 6.28 -0.16
N MET A 17 10.42 5.96 -1.40
CA MET A 17 9.17 6.37 -2.02
C MET A 17 8.78 5.34 -3.08
N THR A 18 7.51 4.96 -3.10
CA THR A 18 6.91 4.09 -4.12
C THR A 18 5.45 4.50 -4.33
N ASP A 19 4.86 4.12 -5.47
CA ASP A 19 3.44 4.27 -5.73
C ASP A 19 2.68 2.98 -5.40
N VAL A 20 1.55 3.12 -4.68
CA VAL A 20 0.69 1.97 -4.36
C VAL A 20 -0.26 1.71 -5.52
N THR A 21 -0.06 0.59 -6.21
CA THR A 21 -0.82 0.18 -7.40
C THR A 21 -1.41 -1.23 -7.25
N GLY A 22 -1.33 -2.08 -8.28
CA GLY A 22 -2.07 -3.34 -8.39
C GLY A 22 -1.74 -4.41 -7.34
N PHE A 23 -0.57 -4.34 -6.70
CA PHE A 23 -0.18 -5.24 -5.60
C PHE A 23 -0.83 -4.85 -4.25
N GLY A 24 -1.48 -3.69 -4.21
CA GLY A 24 -2.08 -3.15 -2.99
C GLY A 24 -1.05 -2.62 -2.01
N LEU A 25 -1.54 -1.99 -0.94
CA LEU A 25 -0.71 -1.34 0.07
C LEU A 25 0.27 -2.31 0.74
N LEU A 26 -0.20 -3.51 1.11
CA LEU A 26 0.61 -4.49 1.82
C LEU A 26 1.72 -5.08 0.93
N GLY A 27 1.46 -5.29 -0.37
CA GLY A 27 2.49 -5.76 -1.29
C GLY A 27 3.65 -4.76 -1.42
N HIS A 28 3.32 -3.51 -1.75
CA HIS A 28 4.32 -2.44 -1.89
C HIS A 28 5.05 -2.12 -0.58
N LEU A 29 4.36 -2.17 0.56
CA LEU A 29 4.99 -1.98 1.88
C LEU A 29 5.94 -3.14 2.22
N SER A 30 5.57 -4.38 1.89
CA SER A 30 6.41 -5.56 2.08
C SER A 30 7.70 -5.47 1.26
N GLU A 31 7.61 -5.07 -0.02
CA GLU A 31 8.77 -4.84 -0.89
C GLU A 31 9.72 -3.76 -0.32
N MET A 32 9.16 -2.66 0.17
CA MET A 32 9.93 -1.59 0.81
C MET A 32 10.64 -2.08 2.09
N CYS A 33 9.92 -2.83 2.94
CA CYS A 33 10.49 -3.39 4.16
C CYS A 33 11.61 -4.40 3.87
N GLN A 34 11.39 -5.28 2.89
CA GLN A 34 12.38 -6.27 2.47
C GLN A 34 13.64 -5.61 1.91
N GLY A 35 13.48 -4.63 1.02
CA GLY A 35 14.60 -3.89 0.42
C GLY A 35 15.46 -3.15 1.45
N ALA A 36 14.86 -2.73 2.57
CA ALA A 36 15.55 -2.05 3.66
C ALA A 36 15.93 -2.98 4.84
N GLY A 37 15.52 -4.24 4.86
CA GLY A 37 15.75 -5.17 5.97
C GLY A 37 15.06 -4.78 7.28
N VAL A 38 13.89 -4.15 7.19
CA VAL A 38 13.12 -3.64 8.34
C VAL A 38 11.71 -4.25 8.40
N GLN A 39 10.95 -3.88 9.43
CA GLN A 39 9.53 -4.22 9.58
C GLN A 39 8.70 -2.94 9.69
N ALA A 40 7.42 -3.01 9.31
CA ALA A 40 6.47 -1.91 9.44
C ALA A 40 5.31 -2.24 10.38
N ARG A 41 4.82 -1.21 11.08
CA ARG A 41 3.58 -1.25 11.84
C ARG A 41 2.62 -0.23 11.25
N VAL A 42 1.40 -0.66 10.94
CA VAL A 42 0.36 0.19 10.34
C VAL A 42 -0.82 0.25 11.29
N ASP A 43 -1.37 1.45 11.49
CA ASP A 43 -2.67 1.65 12.11
C ASP A 43 -3.75 1.61 11.03
N TYR A 44 -4.62 0.61 11.11
CA TYR A 44 -5.66 0.37 10.11
C TYR A 44 -6.69 1.49 10.04
N ASP A 45 -7.00 2.12 11.18
CA ASP A 45 -8.01 3.16 11.25
C ASP A 45 -7.51 4.49 10.67
N ALA A 46 -6.18 4.66 10.59
CA ALA A 46 -5.54 5.82 9.98
C ALA A 46 -5.39 5.70 8.44
N ILE A 47 -5.70 4.54 7.84
CA ILE A 47 -5.60 4.35 6.39
C ILE A 47 -6.72 5.13 5.70
N PRO A 48 -6.41 6.07 4.78
CA PRO A 48 -7.43 6.76 4.02
C PRO A 48 -8.15 5.79 3.08
N LYS A 49 -9.48 5.78 3.16
CA LYS A 49 -10.36 4.86 2.44
C LYS A 49 -11.32 5.64 1.55
N LEU A 50 -11.70 5.04 0.43
CA LEU A 50 -12.79 5.58 -0.37
C LEU A 50 -14.12 5.44 0.42
N PRO A 51 -15.03 6.43 0.32
CA PRO A 51 -16.34 6.32 0.96
C PRO A 51 -17.07 5.04 0.54
N GLY A 52 -17.63 4.31 1.51
CA GLY A 52 -18.40 3.09 1.24
C GLY A 52 -17.57 1.81 1.04
N VAL A 53 -16.24 1.87 1.03
CA VAL A 53 -15.40 0.71 0.64
C VAL A 53 -15.60 -0.48 1.59
N GLU A 54 -15.79 -0.24 2.88
CA GLU A 54 -15.99 -1.29 3.88
C GLU A 54 -17.32 -2.02 3.67
N GLU A 55 -18.36 -1.27 3.32
CA GLU A 55 -19.68 -1.79 3.00
C GLU A 55 -19.63 -2.67 1.75
N TYR A 56 -18.96 -2.20 0.70
CA TYR A 56 -18.79 -2.99 -0.54
C TYR A 56 -17.96 -4.25 -0.32
N ILE A 57 -16.92 -4.19 0.51
CA ILE A 57 -16.14 -5.36 0.91
C ILE A 57 -17.05 -6.38 1.62
N LYS A 58 -17.90 -5.95 2.56
CA LYS A 58 -18.86 -6.83 3.25
C LYS A 58 -19.88 -7.47 2.30
N LEU A 59 -20.21 -6.79 1.20
CA LEU A 59 -21.07 -7.32 0.13
C LEU A 59 -20.33 -8.25 -0.84
N GLY A 60 -19.02 -8.49 -0.64
CA GLY A 60 -18.22 -9.39 -1.46
C GLY A 60 -17.68 -8.77 -2.74
N ALA A 61 -17.70 -7.43 -2.88
CA ALA A 61 -17.12 -6.72 -4.01
C ALA A 61 -15.58 -6.68 -3.91
N VAL A 62 -14.95 -7.85 -3.88
CA VAL A 62 -13.50 -8.02 -3.75
C VAL A 62 -12.96 -8.56 -5.08
N PRO A 63 -12.06 -7.85 -5.78
CA PRO A 63 -11.46 -8.34 -7.02
C PRO A 63 -10.61 -9.59 -6.76
N GLY A 64 -10.60 -10.54 -7.69
CA GLY A 64 -9.78 -11.75 -7.56
C GLY A 64 -8.26 -11.49 -7.48
N GLY A 65 -7.80 -10.30 -7.88
CA GLY A 65 -6.42 -9.87 -7.65
C GLY A 65 -6.04 -9.76 -6.16
N THR A 66 -7.01 -9.48 -5.28
CA THR A 66 -6.78 -9.35 -3.84
C THR A 66 -6.30 -10.65 -3.22
N GLU A 67 -6.91 -11.79 -3.57
CA GLU A 67 -6.50 -13.11 -3.07
C GLU A 67 -5.10 -13.49 -3.54
N ARG A 68 -4.78 -13.20 -4.81
CA ARG A 68 -3.43 -13.41 -5.35
C ARG A 68 -2.38 -12.60 -4.58
N ASN A 69 -2.68 -11.32 -4.32
CA ASN A 69 -1.79 -10.45 -3.54
C ASN A 69 -1.61 -10.97 -2.11
N PHE A 70 -2.70 -11.41 -1.46
CA PHE A 70 -2.65 -11.99 -0.12
C PHE A 70 -1.75 -13.23 -0.07
N ALA A 71 -1.92 -14.17 -1.01
CA ALA A 71 -1.10 -15.37 -1.09
C ALA A 71 0.38 -15.12 -1.42
N SER A 72 0.72 -13.94 -1.95
CA SER A 72 2.07 -13.60 -2.39
C SER A 72 2.87 -12.80 -1.35
N TYR A 73 2.21 -11.99 -0.53
CA TYR A 73 2.88 -10.97 0.29
C TYR A 73 2.50 -10.99 1.78
N VAL A 74 1.44 -11.71 2.15
CA VAL A 74 0.87 -11.68 3.52
C VAL A 74 0.96 -13.04 4.22
N ILE A 75 1.18 -14.12 3.46
CA ILE A 75 1.45 -15.48 3.96
C ILE A 75 2.91 -15.80 3.66
#